data_AF-A0A9K3PGY5-F1
#
_entry.id   AF-A0A9K3PGY5-F1
#
_cell.length_a   1.000
_cell.length_b   1.000
_cell.length_c   1.000
_cell.angle_alpha   90.00
_cell.angle_beta   90.00
_cell.angle_gamma   90.00
#
_symmetry.space_group_name_H-M   'P 1'
#
loop_
_entity.id
_entity.type
_entity.pdbx_description
1 polymer ?
#
loop_
_entity_poly.entity_id
_entity_poly.type
_entity_poly.pdbx_seq_one_letter_code
_entity_poly.pdbx_strand_id
1 'polypeptide(L)'
;MMNIFSRKRALLKGDSRPAAAVVAPATSPTNGNVTGNFIDTSSVATDDSKSIHSQSMTITTEPSPDDIHRTEKKMKNNRQIVNKYVRKIGNQANLTGTLEMDSYGFCYIPFRRFLIILSVPADEPDQLCLNTMIFDLNGKDETRARKQVACLQHRQVHLGRRQSVVRLKGDEVYLYNCFPIRGLRYNEMVDILDDFMETALVVNADLTALSR
;
A
#
# COMPACT_ATOMS: atom_id res chain seq x y z
N MET A 1 -18.73 -3.17 -18.80
CA MET A 1 -18.01 -3.21 -17.51
C MET A 1 -18.77 -2.31 -16.54
N MET A 2 -19.31 -2.86 -15.45
CA MET A 2 -20.05 -2.08 -14.45
C MET A 2 -19.05 -1.40 -13.49
N ASN A 3 -19.15 -0.08 -13.40
CA ASN A 3 -18.33 0.81 -12.58
C ASN A 3 -18.60 0.54 -11.07
N ILE A 4 -17.55 0.41 -10.24
CA ILE A 4 -17.67 0.14 -8.78
C ILE A 4 -18.49 1.24 -8.09
N PHE A 5 -18.43 2.47 -8.61
CA PHE A 5 -19.23 3.60 -8.13
C PHE A 5 -20.73 3.44 -8.39
N SER A 6 -21.16 2.59 -9.32
CA SER A 6 -22.59 2.29 -9.55
C SER A 6 -23.16 1.23 -8.59
N ARG A 7 -22.31 0.43 -7.93
CA ARG A 7 -22.77 -0.68 -7.07
C ARG A 7 -22.88 -0.35 -5.57
N LYS A 8 -22.41 0.81 -5.10
CA LYS A 8 -22.27 1.03 -3.65
C LYS A 8 -22.85 2.37 -3.17
N ARG A 9 -24.18 2.43 -3.19
CA ARG A 9 -24.99 3.34 -2.36
C ARG A 9 -24.99 2.95 -0.86
N ALA A 10 -24.30 1.86 -0.49
CA ALA A 10 -24.36 1.23 0.83
C ALA A 10 -23.03 1.19 1.61
N LEU A 11 -21.92 1.76 1.09
CA LEU A 11 -20.58 1.55 1.69
C LEU A 11 -20.10 2.61 2.70
N LEU A 12 -20.84 3.71 2.88
CA LEU A 12 -20.44 4.80 3.78
C LEU A 12 -21.43 5.03 4.94
N LYS A 13 -22.48 4.21 5.06
CA LYS A 13 -23.25 4.11 6.30
C LYS A 13 -22.57 3.06 7.16
N GLY A 14 -21.87 3.52 8.19
CA GLY A 14 -21.35 2.63 9.24
C GLY A 14 -22.52 1.89 9.88
N ASP A 15 -22.65 0.59 9.60
CA ASP A 15 -23.53 -0.29 10.37
C ASP A 15 -22.87 -0.53 11.74
N SER A 16 -23.17 0.35 12.69
CA SER A 16 -23.03 0.04 14.11
C SER A 16 -24.16 -0.90 14.51
N ARG A 17 -23.88 -2.21 14.52
CA ARG A 17 -24.70 -3.18 15.25
C ARG A 17 -23.94 -3.70 16.48
N PRO A 18 -24.59 -3.75 17.66
CA PRO A 18 -23.98 -4.24 18.88
C PRO A 18 -23.83 -5.77 18.83
N ALA A 19 -22.67 -6.26 19.22
CA ALA A 19 -22.43 -7.69 19.41
C ALA A 19 -23.21 -8.18 20.64
N ALA A 20 -24.19 -9.05 20.41
CA ALA A 20 -24.84 -9.84 21.43
C ALA A 20 -23.95 -11.02 21.83
N ALA A 21 -23.85 -11.24 23.15
CA ALA A 21 -23.10 -12.31 23.79
C ALA A 21 -23.83 -13.66 23.68
N VAL A 22 -23.11 -14.75 23.37
CA VAL A 22 -23.48 -16.16 23.66
C VAL A 22 -22.18 -16.99 23.73
N VAL A 23 -21.68 -17.30 24.93
CA VAL A 23 -21.69 -18.62 25.63
C VAL A 23 -20.82 -19.72 24.97
N ALA A 24 -19.79 -20.14 25.71
CA ALA A 24 -18.97 -21.34 25.46
C ALA A 24 -19.70 -22.64 25.89
N PRO A 25 -19.23 -23.82 25.44
CA PRO A 25 -18.52 -24.65 26.41
C PRO A 25 -17.34 -25.48 25.86
N ALA A 26 -16.58 -26.00 26.83
CA ALA A 26 -15.32 -26.71 26.76
C ALA A 26 -15.37 -28.12 26.13
N THR A 27 -14.22 -28.62 25.67
CA THR A 27 -13.71 -29.99 25.92
C THR A 27 -12.23 -30.12 25.47
N SER A 28 -11.39 -30.63 26.36
CA SER A 28 -10.12 -31.37 26.10
C SER A 28 -10.46 -32.89 26.10
N PRO A 29 -9.56 -33.89 25.86
CA PRO A 29 -8.08 -33.96 25.78
C PRO A 29 -7.60 -34.69 24.48
N THR A 30 -6.31 -34.93 24.16
CA THR A 30 -5.36 -35.91 24.75
C THR A 30 -3.98 -35.87 24.05
N ASN A 31 -2.97 -36.26 24.85
CA ASN A 31 -1.56 -36.61 24.62
C ASN A 31 -1.13 -37.16 23.24
N GLY A 32 0.10 -36.79 22.85
CA GLY A 32 0.91 -37.48 21.84
C GLY A 32 2.40 -37.13 22.01
N ASN A 33 3.11 -38.02 22.68
CA ASN A 33 4.54 -37.98 22.99
C ASN A 33 5.32 -38.60 21.83
N VAL A 34 6.28 -37.91 21.18
CA VAL A 34 7.29 -38.56 20.30
C VAL A 34 8.64 -37.86 20.40
N THR A 35 9.63 -38.70 20.65
CA THR A 35 11.06 -38.56 20.84
C THR A 35 11.86 -38.13 19.59
N GLY A 36 12.94 -37.37 19.83
CA GLY A 36 14.27 -37.61 19.23
C GLY A 36 14.52 -37.14 17.79
N ASN A 37 15.42 -36.17 17.61
CA ASN A 37 16.80 -36.51 17.27
C ASN A 37 17.71 -35.27 17.21
N PHE A 38 18.87 -35.48 17.79
CA PHE A 38 20.02 -34.61 17.94
C PHE A 38 20.98 -34.91 16.79
N ILE A 39 21.34 -33.92 15.96
CA ILE A 39 22.54 -33.99 15.12
C ILE A 39 23.18 -32.60 15.11
N ASP A 40 24.25 -32.48 15.91
CA ASP A 40 25.36 -31.57 15.67
C ASP A 40 26.11 -32.03 14.41
N THR A 41 26.44 -31.11 13.50
CA THR A 41 27.79 -31.02 12.95
C THR A 41 27.99 -29.64 12.33
N SER A 42 29.00 -28.97 12.88
CA SER A 42 29.68 -27.79 12.40
C SER A 42 30.42 -28.03 11.09
N SER A 43 30.41 -27.04 10.20
CA SER A 43 31.55 -26.80 9.30
C SER A 43 31.60 -25.31 8.94
N VAL A 44 32.48 -24.60 9.64
CA VAL A 44 32.94 -23.25 9.33
C VAL A 44 33.87 -23.36 8.13
N ALA A 45 33.51 -22.71 7.02
CA ALA A 45 34.42 -22.40 5.92
C ALA A 45 34.39 -20.88 5.75
N THR A 46 35.44 -20.22 6.22
CA THR A 46 35.73 -18.82 5.91
C THR A 46 36.50 -18.79 4.60
N ASP A 47 35.87 -18.30 3.53
CA ASP A 47 36.51 -18.08 2.24
C ASP A 47 36.68 -16.57 1.99
N ASP A 48 37.92 -16.20 1.67
CA ASP A 48 38.41 -14.85 1.48
C ASP A 48 37.94 -14.32 0.13
N SER A 49 37.06 -13.31 0.14
CA SER A 49 36.70 -12.57 -1.07
C SER A 49 37.01 -11.08 -0.90
N LYS A 50 38.16 -10.69 -1.45
CA LYS A 50 38.59 -9.31 -1.67
C LYS A 50 37.56 -8.59 -2.55
N SER A 51 36.74 -7.74 -1.94
CA SER A 51 35.86 -6.81 -2.65
C SER A 51 36.63 -5.56 -3.05
N ILE A 52 36.76 -5.36 -4.35
CA ILE A 52 37.34 -4.16 -4.97
C ILE A 52 36.32 -3.05 -4.82
N HIS A 53 36.62 -2.09 -3.94
CA HIS A 53 35.79 -0.93 -3.65
C HIS A 53 35.93 0.11 -4.77
N SER A 54 35.16 -0.05 -5.85
CA SER A 54 35.00 1.00 -6.86
C SER A 54 34.12 2.12 -6.30
N GLN A 55 34.75 3.12 -5.69
CA GLN A 55 34.10 4.38 -5.31
C GLN A 55 33.66 5.12 -6.58
N SER A 56 32.40 4.96 -6.97
CA SER A 56 31.76 5.89 -7.90
C SER A 56 31.54 7.21 -7.16
N MET A 57 32.32 8.23 -7.53
CA MET A 57 32.05 9.60 -7.13
C MET A 57 30.74 10.06 -7.77
N THR A 58 29.63 9.99 -7.02
CA THR A 58 28.41 10.71 -7.36
C THR A 58 28.67 12.20 -7.16
N ILE A 59 28.94 12.90 -8.26
CA ILE A 59 28.96 14.36 -8.30
C ILE A 59 27.51 14.82 -8.13
N THR A 60 27.17 15.26 -6.92
CA THR A 60 25.89 15.91 -6.63
C THR A 60 25.97 17.34 -7.16
N THR A 61 25.67 17.54 -8.44
CA THR A 61 25.54 18.90 -9.01
C THR A 61 24.29 19.54 -8.43
N GLU A 62 24.44 20.63 -7.68
CA GLU A 62 23.29 21.39 -7.17
C GLU A 62 22.43 21.88 -8.35
N PRO A 63 21.10 21.75 -8.26
CA PRO A 63 20.21 22.14 -9.35
C PRO A 63 20.23 23.65 -9.58
N SER A 64 20.28 24.06 -10.84
CA SER A 64 20.23 25.48 -11.23
C SER A 64 18.94 26.15 -10.75
N PRO A 65 18.95 27.44 -10.35
CA PRO A 65 17.75 28.19 -9.97
C PRO A 65 16.62 28.12 -11.00
N ASP A 66 16.95 28.07 -12.29
CA ASP A 66 15.98 27.98 -13.38
C ASP A 66 15.26 26.62 -13.41
N ASP A 67 15.95 25.54 -13.03
CA ASP A 67 15.40 24.20 -12.96
C ASP A 67 14.41 24.06 -11.79
N ILE A 68 14.69 24.74 -10.67
CA ILE A 68 13.80 24.77 -9.50
C ILE A 68 12.47 25.44 -9.89
N HIS A 69 12.51 26.62 -10.51
CA HIS A 69 11.29 27.37 -10.85
C HIS A 69 10.42 26.63 -11.88
N ARG A 70 11.05 25.97 -12.86
CA ARG A 70 10.36 25.15 -13.85
C ARG A 70 9.66 23.94 -13.20
N THR A 71 10.34 23.30 -12.25
CA THR A 71 9.84 22.12 -11.53
C THR A 71 8.63 22.47 -10.65
N GLU A 72 8.69 23.59 -9.91
CA GLU A 72 7.58 24.06 -9.09
C GLU A 72 6.32 24.38 -9.92
N LYS A 73 6.50 25.09 -11.04
CA LYS A 73 5.39 25.43 -11.93
C LYS A 73 4.71 24.17 -12.49
N LYS A 74 5.52 23.19 -12.88
CA LYS A 74 5.04 21.89 -13.37
C LYS A 74 4.25 21.14 -12.29
N MET A 75 4.80 21.06 -11.08
CA MET A 75 4.16 20.43 -9.92
C MET A 75 2.78 21.07 -9.63
N LYS A 76 2.70 22.41 -9.60
CA LYS A 76 1.43 23.13 -9.39
C LYS A 76 0.39 22.77 -10.45
N ASN A 77 0.79 22.72 -11.72
CA ASN A 77 -0.11 22.34 -12.82
C ASN A 77 -0.59 20.89 -12.69
N ASN A 78 0.32 19.96 -12.39
CA ASN A 78 -0.02 18.54 -12.22
C ASN A 78 -0.98 18.33 -11.04
N ARG A 79 -0.71 18.96 -9.89
CA ARG A 79 -1.61 18.96 -8.73
C ARG A 79 -2.99 19.51 -9.06
N GLN A 80 -3.08 20.58 -9.86
CA GLN A 80 -4.37 21.12 -10.28
C GLN A 80 -5.17 20.15 -11.16
N ILE A 81 -4.51 19.48 -12.11
CA ILE A 81 -5.16 18.48 -12.98
C ILE A 81 -5.68 17.31 -12.14
N VAL A 82 -4.85 16.77 -11.26
CA VAL A 82 -5.22 15.65 -10.38
C VAL A 82 -6.35 16.08 -9.43
N ASN A 83 -6.26 17.26 -8.80
CA ASN A 83 -7.30 17.77 -7.90
C ASN A 83 -8.64 17.95 -8.62
N LYS A 84 -8.63 18.43 -9.87
CA LYS A 84 -9.84 18.53 -10.71
C LYS A 84 -10.50 17.17 -10.90
N TYR A 85 -9.72 16.12 -11.12
CA TYR A 85 -10.24 14.76 -11.27
C TYR A 85 -10.74 14.19 -9.93
N VAL A 86 -9.99 14.35 -8.84
CA VAL A 86 -10.39 13.95 -7.48
C VAL A 86 -11.74 14.57 -7.10
N ARG A 87 -11.91 15.88 -7.28
CA ARG A 87 -13.18 16.56 -7.00
C ARG A 87 -14.32 16.01 -7.85
N LYS A 88 -14.05 15.70 -9.13
CA LYS A 88 -15.06 15.09 -10.02
C LYS A 88 -15.44 13.68 -9.57
N ILE A 89 -14.48 12.86 -9.11
CA ILE A 89 -14.74 11.55 -8.50
C ILE A 89 -15.59 11.72 -7.23
N GLY A 90 -15.22 12.65 -6.35
CA GLY A 90 -15.97 12.97 -5.14
C GLY A 90 -17.42 13.33 -5.45
N ASN A 91 -17.66 14.21 -6.42
CA ASN A 91 -19.01 14.59 -6.83
C ASN A 91 -19.82 13.38 -7.35
N GLN A 92 -19.21 12.49 -8.15
CA GLN A 92 -19.88 11.27 -8.62
C GLN A 92 -20.21 10.30 -7.48
N ALA A 93 -19.40 10.28 -6.42
CA ALA A 93 -19.60 9.48 -5.23
C ALA A 93 -20.53 10.13 -4.18
N ASN A 94 -21.08 11.32 -4.44
CA ASN A 94 -21.81 12.15 -3.46
C ASN A 94 -20.97 12.54 -2.23
N LEU A 95 -19.66 12.69 -2.43
CA LEU A 95 -18.68 13.20 -1.47
C LEU A 95 -18.26 14.63 -1.83
N THR A 96 -19.23 15.43 -2.31
CA THR A 96 -19.02 16.80 -2.79
C THR A 96 -18.38 17.65 -1.70
N GLY A 97 -17.23 18.26 -2.02
CA GLY A 97 -16.47 19.09 -1.08
C GLY A 97 -15.63 18.31 -0.07
N THR A 98 -15.66 16.98 -0.07
CA THR A 98 -14.84 16.14 0.82
C THR A 98 -13.54 15.70 0.18
N LEU A 99 -13.59 15.31 -1.11
CA LEU A 99 -12.39 14.86 -1.82
C LEU A 99 -11.71 16.03 -2.51
N GLU A 100 -10.60 16.46 -1.91
CA GLU A 100 -9.73 17.52 -2.43
C GLU A 100 -8.28 17.21 -2.05
N MET A 101 -7.35 17.66 -2.90
CA MET A 101 -5.93 17.68 -2.56
C MET A 101 -5.59 18.89 -1.68
N ASP A 102 -4.81 18.66 -0.64
CA ASP A 102 -4.26 19.71 0.21
C ASP A 102 -3.13 20.51 -0.47
N SER A 103 -2.59 21.51 0.24
CA SER A 103 -1.48 22.36 -0.23
C SER A 103 -0.19 21.57 -0.47
N TYR A 104 -0.02 20.44 0.21
CA TYR A 104 1.14 19.56 0.09
C TYR A 104 0.99 18.54 -1.04
N GLY A 105 -0.17 18.49 -1.69
CA GLY A 105 -0.44 17.61 -2.82
C GLY A 105 -0.92 16.23 -2.40
N PHE A 106 -1.57 16.09 -1.25
CA PHE A 106 -2.17 14.84 -0.78
C PHE A 106 -3.69 14.93 -0.76
N CYS A 107 -4.37 13.85 -1.13
CA CYS A 107 -5.79 13.64 -0.93
C CYS A 107 -6.00 12.33 -0.18
N TYR A 108 -6.93 12.34 0.77
CA TYR A 108 -7.24 11.21 1.63
C TYR A 108 -8.63 10.69 1.31
N ILE A 109 -8.72 9.44 0.86
CA ILE A 109 -9.97 8.82 0.41
C ILE A 109 -10.30 7.66 1.37
N PRO A 110 -11.32 7.81 2.23
CA PRO A 110 -11.77 6.70 3.08
C PRO A 110 -12.43 5.63 2.20
N PHE A 111 -11.96 4.39 2.32
CA PHE A 111 -12.49 3.26 1.58
C PHE A 111 -12.57 2.01 2.47
N ARG A 112 -13.80 1.71 2.93
CA ARG A 112 -14.06 0.64 3.91
C ARG A 112 -13.20 0.79 5.17
N ARG A 113 -12.26 -0.12 5.40
CA ARG A 113 -11.30 -0.12 6.52
C ARG A 113 -9.98 0.58 6.19
N PHE A 114 -9.80 1.03 4.96
CA PHE A 114 -8.57 1.61 4.47
C PHE A 114 -8.67 3.12 4.35
N LEU A 115 -7.55 3.79 4.54
CA LEU A 115 -7.35 5.17 4.13
C LEU A 115 -6.44 5.15 2.90
N ILE A 116 -7.01 5.43 1.72
CA ILE A 116 -6.22 5.55 0.49
C ILE A 116 -5.63 6.95 0.46
N ILE A 117 -4.32 7.04 0.40
CA ILE A 117 -3.59 8.29 0.24
C ILE A 117 -3.24 8.40 -1.24
N LEU A 118 -3.65 9.50 -1.85
CA LEU A 118 -3.36 9.86 -3.22
C LEU A 118 -2.47 11.09 -3.20
N SER A 119 -1.31 11.03 -3.84
CA SER A 119 -0.33 12.12 -3.78
C SER A 119 0.28 12.47 -5.12
N VAL A 120 0.67 13.74 -5.25
CA VAL A 120 1.62 14.22 -6.26
C VAL A 120 2.84 14.75 -5.49
N PRO A 121 3.82 13.88 -5.21
CA PRO A 121 4.96 14.18 -4.36
C PRO A 121 5.82 15.30 -4.96
N ALA A 122 6.52 16.04 -4.09
CA ALA A 122 7.30 17.20 -4.51
C ALA A 122 8.63 16.82 -5.18
N ASP A 123 9.20 15.70 -4.75
CA ASP A 123 10.41 15.06 -5.28
C ASP A 123 10.16 14.39 -6.64
N GLU A 124 8.95 13.89 -6.88
CA GLU A 124 8.56 13.27 -8.15
C GLU A 124 7.28 13.92 -8.71
N PRO A 125 7.34 15.20 -9.13
CA PRO A 125 6.15 16.01 -9.46
C PRO A 125 5.39 15.53 -10.70
N ASP A 126 5.97 14.60 -11.47
CA ASP A 126 5.36 13.97 -12.64
C ASP A 126 4.61 12.68 -12.33
N GLN A 127 4.63 12.24 -11.07
CA GLN A 127 4.02 10.99 -10.65
C GLN A 127 2.77 11.25 -9.80
N LEU A 128 1.74 10.46 -10.08
CA LEU A 128 0.58 10.26 -9.21
C LEU A 128 0.82 8.98 -8.44
N CYS A 129 0.92 9.07 -7.12
CA CYS A 129 1.15 7.92 -6.26
C CYS A 129 -0.09 7.60 -5.43
N LEU A 130 -0.35 6.31 -5.27
CA LEU A 130 -1.37 5.75 -4.40
C LEU A 130 -0.68 4.89 -3.35
N ASN A 131 -1.03 5.11 -2.09
CA ASN A 131 -0.56 4.28 -1.00
C ASN A 131 -1.66 4.05 0.04
N THR A 132 -1.67 2.87 0.64
CA THR A 132 -2.55 2.59 1.77
C THR A 132 -1.94 1.53 2.66
N MET A 133 -2.10 1.67 3.97
CA MET A 133 -1.77 0.61 4.91
C MET A 133 -2.80 -0.49 4.77
N ILE A 134 -2.36 -1.68 4.39
CA ILE A 134 -3.22 -2.84 4.19
C ILE A 134 -3.14 -3.84 5.32
N PHE A 135 -2.06 -3.86 6.11
CA PHE A 135 -1.89 -4.87 7.15
C PHE A 135 -0.94 -4.40 8.24
N ASP A 136 -1.18 -4.86 9.47
CA ASP A 136 -0.35 -4.55 10.64
C ASP A 136 0.35 -5.83 11.14
N LEU A 137 1.68 -5.77 11.23
CA LEU A 137 2.52 -6.83 11.76
C LEU A 137 2.50 -6.87 13.29
N ASN A 138 1.97 -5.85 13.96
CA ASN A 138 1.79 -5.82 15.42
C ASN A 138 1.09 -7.11 15.89
N GLY A 139 1.72 -7.77 16.86
CA GLY A 139 1.36 -9.10 17.35
C GLY A 139 2.48 -9.69 18.19
N LYS A 140 2.22 -10.83 18.83
CA LYS A 140 3.24 -11.60 19.56
C LYS A 140 4.31 -12.12 18.58
N ASP A 141 5.52 -12.39 19.07
CA ASP A 141 6.70 -12.68 18.23
C ASP A 141 6.47 -13.79 17.18
N GLU A 142 5.85 -14.91 17.55
CA GLU A 142 5.54 -16.00 16.59
C GLU A 142 4.55 -15.58 15.51
N THR A 143 3.54 -14.79 15.87
CA THR A 143 2.54 -14.28 14.94
C THR A 143 3.15 -13.24 14.02
N ARG A 144 4.05 -12.39 14.54
CA ARG A 144 4.79 -11.38 13.78
C ARG A 144 5.68 -12.01 12.71
N ALA A 145 6.43 -13.05 13.06
CA ALA A 145 7.29 -13.77 12.11
C ALA A 145 6.50 -14.37 10.94
N ARG A 146 5.37 -15.04 11.23
CA ARG A 146 4.48 -15.59 10.18
C ARG A 146 3.92 -14.51 9.26
N LYS A 147 3.43 -13.41 9.85
CA LYS A 147 2.93 -12.25 9.10
C LYS A 147 4.02 -11.64 8.21
N GLN A 148 5.26 -11.54 8.69
CA GLN A 148 6.37 -11.02 7.92
C GLN A 148 6.74 -11.92 6.74
N VAL A 149 6.77 -13.25 6.94
CA VAL A 149 6.99 -14.22 5.87
C VAL A 149 5.89 -14.11 4.80
N ALA A 150 4.63 -14.04 5.20
CA ALA A 150 3.51 -13.84 4.27
C ALA A 150 3.67 -12.55 3.44
N CYS A 151 4.09 -11.45 4.06
CA CYS A 151 4.33 -10.19 3.35
C CYS A 151 5.50 -10.30 2.36
N LEU A 152 6.58 -11.00 2.73
CA LEU A 152 7.73 -11.21 1.85
C LEU A 152 7.38 -12.03 0.61
N GLN A 153 6.48 -13.01 0.74
CA GLN A 153 5.96 -13.78 -0.40
C GLN A 153 5.23 -12.90 -1.41
N HIS A 154 4.56 -11.83 -0.96
CA HIS A 154 3.88 -10.87 -1.83
C HIS A 154 4.78 -9.73 -2.36
N ARG A 155 5.98 -9.53 -1.82
CA ARG A 155 6.86 -8.39 -2.16
C ARG A 155 7.39 -8.42 -3.60
N GLN A 156 7.51 -9.60 -4.20
CA GLN A 156 8.06 -9.78 -5.55
C GLN A 156 6.98 -9.93 -6.63
N VAL A 157 5.70 -9.81 -6.26
CA VAL A 157 4.58 -9.97 -7.18
C VAL A 157 4.02 -8.60 -7.51
N HIS A 158 3.88 -8.30 -8.79
CA HIS A 158 3.08 -7.17 -9.24
C HIS A 158 1.60 -7.53 -9.07
N LEU A 159 0.89 -6.77 -8.24
CA LEU A 159 -0.47 -7.09 -7.81
C LEU A 159 -1.49 -6.25 -8.57
N GLY A 160 -2.61 -6.87 -8.94
CA GLY A 160 -3.65 -6.23 -9.75
C GLY A 160 -3.22 -5.99 -11.19
N ARG A 161 -4.06 -5.30 -11.96
CA ARG A 161 -3.79 -5.03 -13.38
C ARG A 161 -2.76 -3.93 -13.57
N ARG A 162 -2.63 -3.05 -12.57
CA ARG A 162 -1.76 -1.88 -12.60
C ARG A 162 -0.45 -2.07 -11.85
N GLN A 163 -0.09 -3.30 -11.48
CA GLN A 163 1.22 -3.65 -10.93
C GLN A 163 1.55 -2.98 -9.59
N SER A 164 0.58 -2.92 -8.68
CA SER A 164 0.79 -2.42 -7.32
C SER A 164 1.78 -3.31 -6.56
N VAL A 165 2.57 -2.72 -5.67
CA VAL A 165 3.66 -3.41 -4.95
C VAL A 165 3.41 -3.33 -3.44
N VAL A 166 3.71 -4.42 -2.73
CA VAL A 166 3.71 -4.44 -1.26
C VAL A 166 5.04 -3.92 -0.72
N ARG A 167 4.99 -2.96 0.19
CA ARG A 167 6.14 -2.39 0.90
C ARG A 167 6.00 -2.59 2.39
N LEU A 168 7.13 -2.80 3.06
CA LEU A 168 7.23 -2.88 4.52
C LEU A 168 7.85 -1.58 5.03
N LYS A 169 7.20 -0.95 6.02
CA LYS A 169 7.73 0.22 6.72
C LYS A 169 7.59 -0.02 8.22
N GLY A 170 8.67 -0.49 8.84
CA GLY A 170 8.61 -0.98 10.22
C GLY A 170 7.67 -2.19 10.31
N ASP A 171 6.67 -2.10 11.19
CA ASP A 171 5.65 -3.13 11.39
C ASP A 171 4.38 -2.91 10.54
N GLU A 172 4.39 -1.93 9.65
CA GLU A 172 3.24 -1.62 8.79
C GLU A 172 3.49 -2.12 7.36
N VAL A 173 2.46 -2.73 6.79
CA VAL A 173 2.45 -3.24 5.42
C VAL A 173 1.60 -2.32 4.55
N TYR A 174 2.22 -1.78 3.51
CA TYR A 174 1.61 -0.84 2.60
C TYR A 174 1.45 -1.44 1.21
N LEU A 175 0.32 -1.17 0.57
CA LEU A 175 0.21 -1.27 -0.89
C LEU A 175 0.63 0.08 -1.48
N TYR A 176 1.43 0.06 -2.53
CA TYR A 176 1.99 1.25 -3.16
C TYR A 176 1.96 1.12 -4.68
N ASN A 177 1.63 2.21 -5.38
CA ASN A 177 1.74 2.28 -6.83
C ASN A 177 1.93 3.73 -7.29
N CYS A 178 2.64 3.96 -8.40
CA CYS A 178 2.77 5.30 -8.99
C CYS A 178 2.63 5.27 -10.51
N PHE A 179 2.10 6.36 -11.05
CA PHE A 179 1.75 6.49 -12.46
C PHE A 179 2.22 7.83 -13.01
N PRO A 180 2.68 7.90 -14.27
CA PRO A 180 2.98 9.17 -14.90
C PRO A 180 1.71 10.00 -15.10
N ILE A 181 1.75 11.28 -14.69
CA ILE A 181 0.65 12.23 -14.88
C ILE A 181 0.55 12.71 -16.33
N ARG A 182 1.65 12.65 -17.08
CA ARG A 182 1.68 13.10 -18.48
C ARG A 182 0.70 12.28 -19.32
N GLY A 183 -0.35 12.95 -19.78
CA GLY A 183 -1.39 12.31 -20.60
C GLY A 183 -2.48 11.58 -19.79
N LEU A 184 -2.44 11.64 -18.45
CA LEU A 184 -3.43 11.00 -17.60
C LEU A 184 -4.82 11.58 -17.86
N ARG A 185 -5.72 10.73 -18.34
CA ARG A 185 -7.13 11.09 -18.56
C ARG A 185 -7.96 10.79 -17.32
N TYR A 186 -9.07 11.50 -17.19
CA TYR A 186 -10.02 11.32 -16.09
C TYR A 186 -10.45 9.85 -15.91
N ASN A 187 -10.86 9.18 -17.00
CA ASN A 187 -11.33 7.80 -16.93
C ASN A 187 -10.21 6.84 -16.50
N GLU A 188 -8.97 7.10 -16.94
CA GLU A 188 -7.82 6.28 -16.54
C GLU A 188 -7.54 6.43 -15.05
N MET A 189 -7.68 7.64 -14.49
CA MET A 189 -7.55 7.85 -13.05
C MET A 189 -8.63 7.11 -12.26
N VAL A 190 -9.87 7.07 -12.75
CA VAL A 190 -10.95 6.27 -12.14
C VAL A 190 -10.59 4.79 -12.17
N ASP A 191 -10.17 4.27 -13.33
CA ASP A 191 -9.79 2.86 -13.49
C ASP A 191 -8.59 2.48 -12.60
N ILE A 192 -7.61 3.37 -12.48
CA ILE A 192 -6.44 3.20 -11.60
C ILE A 192 -6.88 3.13 -10.14
N LEU A 193 -7.75 4.05 -9.70
CA LEU A 193 -8.22 4.09 -8.33
C LEU A 193 -9.06 2.85 -7.98
N ASP A 194 -9.93 2.43 -8.89
CA ASP A 194 -10.76 1.22 -8.75
C ASP A 194 -9.89 -0.05 -8.64
N ASP A 195 -8.92 -0.23 -9.55
CA ASP A 195 -7.98 -1.38 -9.52
C ASP A 195 -7.15 -1.39 -8.23
N PHE A 196 -6.68 -0.22 -7.78
CA PHE A 196 -5.92 -0.11 -6.54
C PHE A 196 -6.76 -0.47 -5.31
N MET A 197 -7.99 0.02 -5.22
CA MET A 197 -8.92 -0.28 -4.13
C MET A 197 -9.30 -1.77 -4.08
N GLU A 198 -9.54 -2.38 -5.24
CA GLU A 198 -9.81 -3.82 -5.34
C GLU A 198 -8.58 -4.65 -4.93
N THR A 199 -7.40 -4.27 -5.42
CA THR A 199 -6.14 -4.92 -5.06
C THR A 199 -5.88 -4.84 -3.55
N ALA A 200 -6.11 -3.68 -2.93
CA ALA A 200 -5.96 -3.53 -1.48
C ALA A 200 -6.86 -4.49 -0.69
N LEU A 201 -8.10 -4.74 -1.16
CA LEU A 201 -9.01 -5.69 -0.53
C LEU A 201 -8.51 -7.14 -0.65
N VAL A 202 -8.10 -7.54 -1.86
CA VAL A 202 -7.62 -8.90 -2.14
C VAL A 202 -6.37 -9.19 -1.31
N VAL A 203 -5.36 -8.32 -1.39
CA VAL A 203 -4.08 -8.53 -0.69
C VAL A 203 -4.28 -8.51 0.82
N ASN A 204 -5.15 -7.64 1.35
CA ASN A 204 -5.46 -7.66 2.77
C ASN A 204 -6.13 -8.98 3.21
N ALA A 205 -7.05 -9.52 2.40
CA ALA A 205 -7.70 -10.79 2.69
C ALA A 205 -6.69 -11.95 2.68
N ASP A 206 -5.80 -11.98 1.69
CA ASP A 206 -4.76 -13.00 1.53
C ASP A 206 -3.77 -12.96 2.71
N LEU A 207 -3.24 -11.79 3.04
CA LEU A 207 -2.34 -11.61 4.19
C LEU A 207 -3.03 -11.99 5.52
N THR A 208 -4.32 -11.66 5.66
CA THR A 208 -5.09 -12.06 6.84
C THR A 208 -5.22 -13.58 6.92
N ALA A 209 -5.48 -14.25 5.79
CA ALA A 209 -5.62 -15.71 5.75
C ALA A 209 -4.30 -16.43 6.06
N LEU A 210 -3.17 -15.94 5.53
CA LEU A 210 -1.83 -16.49 5.78
C LEU A 210 -1.32 -16.25 7.20
N SER A 211 -1.87 -15.23 7.89
CA SER A 211 -1.44 -14.86 9.25
C SER A 211 -2.15 -15.60 10.39
N ARG A 212 -3.22 -16.35 10.08
CA ARG A 212 -3.95 -17.17 11.04
C ARG A 212 -3.25 -18.51 11.25
#